data_AF-A0A0A8XDH0-F1
#
_entry.id   AF-A0A0A8XDH0-F1
#
_cell.length_a   1.000
_cell.length_b   1.000
_cell.length_c   1.000
_cell.angle_alpha   90.00
_cell.angle_beta   90.00
_cell.angle_gamma   90.00
#
_symmetry.space_group_name_H-M   'P 1'
#
loop_
_entity.id
_entity.type
_entity.pdbx_description
1 polymer ?
#
loop_
_entity_poly.entity_id
_entity_poly.type
_entity_poly.pdbx_seq_one_letter_code
_entity_poly.pdbx_strand_id
1 'polypeptide(L)' 'MPLVQMKEVFTPLKFIGIKLYKSKDGHTFIKVGNKPRKKIFG' A
#
# COMPACT_ATOMS: atom_id res chain seq x y z
N MET A 1 -6.45 0.80 -14.70
CA MET A 1 -6.29 -0.39 -13.84
C MET A 1 -7.45 -0.38 -12.85
N PRO A 2 -8.18 -1.49 -12.65
CA PRO A 2 -9.48 -1.47 -12.00
C PRO A 2 -9.35 -0.86 -10.60
N LEU A 3 -10.34 -0.04 -10.23
CA LEU A 3 -10.48 0.66 -8.96
C LEU A 3 -10.72 -0.34 -7.82
N VAL A 4 -9.82 -1.31 -7.65
CA VAL A 4 -9.74 -2.14 -6.46
C VAL A 4 -9.64 -1.15 -5.31
N GLN A 5 -10.67 -1.14 -4.45
CA GLN A 5 -10.82 -0.15 -3.38
C GLN A 5 -9.71 -0.34 -2.36
N MET A 6 -8.52 0.18 -2.66
CA MET A 6 -7.35 0.13 -1.82
C MET A 6 -7.40 1.32 -0.86
N LYS A 7 -7.48 1.03 0.44
CA LYS A 7 -7.38 2.05 1.47
C LYS A 7 -5.91 2.23 1.83
N GLU A 8 -5.44 3.48 1.85
CA GLU A 8 -4.13 3.79 2.41
C GLU A 8 -4.19 3.66 3.93
N VAL A 9 -3.25 2.93 4.50
CA VAL A 9 -3.11 2.79 5.96
C VAL A 9 -2.17 3.88 6.44
N PHE A 10 -2.70 4.82 7.24
CA PHE A 10 -1.86 5.83 7.87
C PHE A 10 -1.00 5.15 8.95
N THR A 11 0.31 5.16 8.73
CA THR A 11 1.31 4.58 9.62
C THR A 11 2.45 5.57 9.81
N PRO A 12 3.17 5.53 10.94
CA PRO A 12 4.36 6.37 11.14
C PRO A 12 5.44 6.15 10.06
N LEU A 13 5.45 4.97 9.44
CA LEU A 13 6.28 4.64 8.29
C LEU A 13 6.08 5.60 7.09
N LYS A 14 4.92 6.26 7.01
CA LYS A 14 4.62 7.27 5.99
C LYS A 14 5.57 8.47 6.05
N PHE A 15 6.03 8.86 7.24
CA PHE A 15 7.00 9.94 7.41
C PHE A 15 8.39 9.57 6.86
N ILE A 16 8.69 8.28 6.80
CA ILE A 16 9.95 7.72 6.25
C ILE A 16 9.75 7.35 4.76
N GLY A 17 8.65 7.79 4.14
CA GLY A 17 8.37 7.56 2.72
C GLY A 17 7.80 6.17 2.40
N ILE A 18 7.40 5.40 3.41
CA ILE A 18 6.79 4.08 3.25
C ILE A 18 5.27 4.20 3.38
N LYS A 19 4.54 4.01 2.27
CA LYS A 19 3.08 4.01 2.24
C LYS A 19 2.55 2.58 2.16
N LEU A 20 1.63 2.25 3.04
CA LEU A 20 0.94 0.96 3.07
C LEU A 20 -0.46 1.11 2.50
N TYR A 21 -0.88 0.13 1.71
CA TYR A 21 -2.21 0.06 1.12
C TYR A 21 -2.81 -1.30 1.41
N LYS A 22 -4.06 -1.33 1.84
CA LYS A 22 -4.81 -2.56 2.07
C LYS A 22 -5.97 -2.63 1.09
N SER A 23 -6.04 -3.71 0.32
CA SER A 23 -7.20 -4.03 -0.50
C SER A 23 -8.32 -4.60 0.36
N LYS A 24 -9.56 -4.46 -0.10
CA LYS A 24 -10.71 -5.17 0.50
C LYS A 24 -10.57 -6.68 0.38
N ASP A 25 -9.90 -7.18 -0.65
CA ASP A 25 -9.68 -8.60 -0.92
C ASP A 25 -8.58 -9.24 -0.05
N GLY A 26 -8.20 -8.60 1.06
CA GLY A 26 -7.15 -9.07 1.97
C GLY A 26 -5.71 -8.82 1.51
N HIS A 27 -5.51 -8.37 0.26
CA HIS A 27 -4.18 -8.08 -0.24
C HIS A 27 -3.57 -6.82 0.37
N THR A 28 -2.29 -6.90 0.74
CA THR A 28 -1.53 -5.75 1.28
C THR A 28 -0.42 -5.36 0.31
N PHE A 29 -0.33 -4.06 0.04
CA PHE A 29 0.66 -3.46 -0.82
C PHE A 29 1.48 -2.43 -0.06
N ILE A 30 2.74 -2.28 -0.46
CA ILE A 30 3.64 -1.27 0.05
C ILE A 30 4.20 -0.44 -1.10
N LYS A 31 4.38 0.85 -0.86
CA LYS A 31 5.12 1.75 -1.73
C LYS A 31 6.21 2.39 -0.90
N VAL A 32 7.46 2.24 -1.32
CA VAL A 32 8.60 2.84 -0.64
C VAL A 32 9.17 3.93 -1.54
N GLY A 33 8.97 5.19 -1.16
CA GLY A 33 9.40 6.36 -1.92
C GLY A 33 8.83 6.39 -3.34
N ASN A 34 9.72 6.52 -4.32
CA ASN A 34 9.37 6.55 -5.75
C ASN A 34 9.34 5.16 -6.41
N LYS A 35 9.47 4.07 -5.64
CA LYS A 35 9.41 2.71 -6.20
C LYS A 35 7.95 2.34 -6.57
N PRO A 36 7.75 1.46 -7.56
CA PRO A 36 6.43 0.92 -7.87
C PRO A 36 5.86 0.18 -6.64
N ARG A 37 4.53 0.18 -6.52
CA ARG A 37 3.82 -0.54 -5.45
C ARG A 37 4.12 -2.03 -5.55
N LYS A 38 4.53 -2.64 -4.45
CA LYS A 38 4.76 -4.09 -4.34
C LYS A 38 3.67 -4.73 -3.48
N LYS A 39 3.15 -5.88 -3.92
CA LYS A 39 2.29 -6.75 -3.10
C LYS A 39 3.19 -7.45 -2.08
N ILE A 40 2.88 -7.32 -0.79
CA ILE A 40 3.60 -8.02 0.28
C ILE A 40 2.85 -9.28 0.69
N PHE A 41 1.52 -9.17 0.85
CA PHE A 41 0.67 -10.25 1.31
C PHE A 41 -0.56 -10.35 0.43
N GLY A 42 -1.06 -11.56 0.25
CA GLY A 42 -2.34 -11.79 -0.38
C GLY A 42 -2.88 -13.18 -0.15
#